data_AF-A0AAE5SYP2-F1
#
_entry.id   AF-A0AAE5SYP2-F1
#
_cell.length_a   1.000
_cell.length_b   1.000
_cell.length_c   1.000
_cell.angle_alpha   90.00
_cell.angle_beta   90.00
_cell.angle_gamma   90.00
#
_symmetry.space_group_name_H-M   'P 1'
#
loop_
_entity.id
_entity.type
_entity.pdbx_description
1 polymer ?
#
loop_
_entity_poly.entity_id
_entity_poly.type
_entity_poly.pdbx_seq_one_letter_code
_entity_poly.pdbx_strand_id
1 'polypeptide(L)'
;MILTLLAAFFIIRLYTLYISINNAKALVAEGAKEYGQANSKGLALTHILIYVGAAIEAFVNHTTLGYMNIFGLILLILSYFVLFHVIRTLGRIWTLKIFILPKHPIIHSGLYKITKHPNYFLNIVPELIGVLLLTSAAFTWILLLPYAYFLIKRIKQEEKVMASLH
;
A
#
# COMPACT_ATOMS: atom_id res chain seq x y z
N MET A 1 13.37 -15.24 -12.90
CA MET A 1 13.60 -15.04 -11.46
C MET A 1 12.99 -13.72 -10.96
N ILE A 2 13.35 -12.55 -11.48
CA ILE A 2 12.79 -11.25 -11.03
C ILE A 2 11.25 -11.21 -11.16
N LEU A 3 10.69 -11.63 -12.30
CA LEU A 3 9.24 -11.73 -12.48
C LEU A 3 8.57 -12.69 -11.49
N THR A 4 9.26 -13.78 -11.13
CA THR A 4 8.77 -14.74 -10.12
C THR A 4 8.72 -14.10 -8.74
N LEU A 5 9.75 -13.32 -8.37
CA LEU A 5 9.77 -12.56 -7.11
C LEU A 5 8.65 -11.51 -7.09
N LEU A 6 8.51 -10.75 -8.17
CA LEU A 6 7.46 -9.74 -8.31
C LEU A 6 6.06 -10.38 -8.20
N ALA A 7 5.85 -11.51 -8.86
CA ALA A 7 4.60 -12.26 -8.77
C ALA A 7 4.33 -12.76 -7.33
N ALA A 8 5.35 -13.24 -6.61
CA ALA A 8 5.20 -13.65 -5.22
C ALA A 8 4.76 -12.48 -4.32
N PHE A 9 5.37 -11.30 -4.45
CA PHE A 9 4.92 -10.10 -3.73
C PHE A 9 3.50 -9.68 -4.14
N PHE A 10 3.17 -9.75 -5.41
CA PHE A 10 1.82 -9.45 -5.89
C PHE A 10 0.78 -10.42 -5.30
N ILE A 11 1.08 -11.71 -5.18
CA ILE A 11 0.22 -12.69 -4.50
C ILE A 11 0.03 -12.32 -3.03
N ILE A 12 1.09 -11.93 -2.32
CA ILE A 12 0.98 -11.45 -0.93
C ILE A 12 0.08 -10.21 -0.87
N ARG A 13 0.19 -9.28 -1.83
CA ARG A 13 -0.69 -8.11 -1.94
C ARG A 13 -2.16 -8.53 -2.09
N LEU A 14 -2.47 -9.49 -2.95
CA LEU A 14 -3.82 -10.05 -3.10
C LEU A 14 -4.33 -10.70 -1.80
N TYR A 15 -3.47 -11.40 -1.08
CA TYR A 15 -3.82 -11.93 0.24
C TYR A 15 -4.14 -10.82 1.25
N THR A 16 -3.36 -9.75 1.28
CA THR A 16 -3.69 -8.60 2.15
C THR A 16 -4.96 -7.87 1.70
N LEU A 17 -5.24 -7.81 0.40
CA LEU A 17 -6.51 -7.29 -0.11
C LEU A 17 -7.69 -8.15 0.38
N TYR A 18 -7.55 -9.47 0.37
CA TYR A 18 -8.56 -10.39 0.92
C TYR A 18 -8.84 -10.11 2.40
N ILE A 19 -7.80 -9.94 3.24
CA ILE A 19 -7.94 -9.53 4.64
C ILE A 19 -8.73 -8.21 4.74
N SER A 20 -8.35 -7.21 3.93
CA SER A 20 -9.03 -5.91 3.92
C SER A 20 -10.50 -6.02 3.53
N ILE A 21 -10.86 -6.90 2.60
CA ILE A 21 -12.26 -7.07 2.17
C ILE A 21 -13.09 -7.68 3.30
N ASN A 22 -12.54 -8.67 4.00
CA ASN A 22 -13.24 -9.31 5.13
C ASN A 22 -13.43 -8.33 6.29
N ASN A 23 -12.39 -7.58 6.63
CA ASN A 23 -12.47 -6.51 7.63
C ASN A 23 -13.50 -5.45 7.23
N ALA A 24 -13.50 -5.02 5.97
CA ALA A 24 -14.48 -4.05 5.46
C ALA A 24 -15.92 -4.54 5.60
N LYS A 25 -16.20 -5.82 5.30
CA LYS A 25 -17.53 -6.41 5.49
C LYS A 25 -17.97 -6.35 6.96
N ALA A 26 -17.08 -6.73 7.88
CA ALA A 26 -17.35 -6.66 9.32
C ALA A 26 -17.60 -5.21 9.78
N LEU A 27 -16.77 -4.26 9.34
CA LEU A 27 -16.91 -2.84 9.68
C LEU A 27 -18.23 -2.25 9.17
N VAL A 28 -18.64 -2.59 7.95
CA VAL A 28 -19.93 -2.15 7.38
C VAL A 28 -21.10 -2.71 8.19
N ALA A 29 -21.02 -3.97 8.64
CA ALA A 29 -22.03 -4.56 9.52
C ALA A 29 -22.09 -3.86 10.90
N GLU A 30 -20.96 -3.34 11.38
CA GLU A 30 -20.85 -2.52 12.59
C GLU A 30 -21.24 -1.03 12.36
N GLY A 31 -21.72 -0.67 11.17
CA GLY A 31 -22.21 0.68 10.84
C GLY A 31 -21.14 1.65 10.30
N ALA A 32 -19.98 1.15 9.87
CA ALA A 32 -18.95 1.99 9.26
C ALA A 32 -19.39 2.56 7.91
N LYS A 33 -19.00 3.81 7.65
CA LYS A 33 -19.21 4.47 6.35
C LYS A 33 -17.91 4.52 5.54
N GLU A 34 -18.02 4.27 4.24
CA GLU A 34 -16.89 4.38 3.31
C GLU A 34 -16.69 5.83 2.86
N TYR A 35 -15.45 6.31 2.93
CA TYR A 35 -15.07 7.65 2.45
C TYR A 35 -14.01 7.58 1.35
N GLY A 36 -14.08 8.53 0.41
CA GLY A 36 -13.05 8.72 -0.61
C GLY A 36 -12.97 7.62 -1.68
N GLN A 37 -14.09 6.97 -2.02
CA GLN A 37 -14.15 5.88 -3.00
C GLN A 37 -13.41 6.18 -4.31
N ALA A 38 -13.63 7.36 -4.90
CA ALA A 38 -12.97 7.76 -6.14
C ALA A 38 -11.43 7.80 -6.00
N ASN A 39 -10.94 8.32 -4.88
CA ASN A 39 -9.51 8.40 -4.59
C ASN A 39 -8.91 7.01 -4.31
N SER A 40 -9.65 6.13 -3.62
CA SER A 40 -9.25 4.73 -3.43
C SER A 40 -9.12 3.97 -4.75
N LYS A 41 -10.04 4.20 -5.70
CA LYS A 41 -9.95 3.63 -7.04
C LYS A 41 -8.71 4.15 -7.79
N GLY A 42 -8.42 5.45 -7.69
CA GLY A 42 -7.22 6.06 -8.26
C GLY A 42 -5.93 5.44 -7.72
N LEU A 43 -5.82 5.28 -6.40
CA LEU A 43 -4.67 4.59 -5.77
C LEU A 43 -4.52 3.15 -6.26
N ALA A 44 -5.62 2.38 -6.27
CA ALA A 44 -5.58 0.99 -6.69
C ALA A 44 -5.18 0.84 -8.15
N LEU A 45 -5.75 1.68 -9.04
CA LEU A 45 -5.43 1.66 -10.47
C LEU A 45 -3.97 2.00 -10.71
N THR A 46 -3.48 3.11 -10.15
CA THR A 46 -2.08 3.51 -10.33
C THR A 46 -1.11 2.48 -9.74
N HIS A 47 -1.46 1.85 -8.61
CA HIS A 47 -0.66 0.77 -8.04
C HIS A 47 -0.56 -0.44 -8.98
N ILE A 48 -1.69 -0.86 -9.56
CA ILE A 48 -1.71 -1.96 -10.54
C ILE A 48 -0.89 -1.59 -11.77
N LEU A 49 -1.04 -0.36 -12.28
CA LEU A 49 -0.27 0.14 -13.42
C LEU A 49 1.24 0.13 -13.14
N ILE A 50 1.67 0.47 -11.92
CA ILE A 50 3.09 0.37 -11.52
C ILE A 50 3.56 -1.09 -11.56
N TYR A 51 2.82 -2.01 -10.95
CA TYR A 51 3.19 -3.44 -10.95
C TYR A 51 3.24 -4.03 -12.36
N VAL A 52 2.25 -3.70 -13.20
CA VAL A 52 2.17 -4.19 -14.58
C VAL A 52 3.26 -3.55 -15.45
N GLY A 53 3.46 -2.23 -15.37
CA GLY A 53 4.51 -1.53 -16.10
C GLY A 53 5.90 -2.05 -15.74
N ALA A 54 6.17 -2.23 -14.44
CA ALA A 54 7.41 -2.80 -13.95
C ALA A 54 7.63 -4.24 -14.43
N ALA A 55 6.58 -5.06 -14.47
CA ALA A 55 6.65 -6.43 -15.00
C ALA A 55 6.95 -6.45 -16.51
N ILE A 56 6.29 -5.58 -17.28
CA ILE A 56 6.51 -5.47 -18.73
C ILE A 56 7.94 -5.02 -19.01
N GLU A 57 8.42 -3.96 -18.36
CA GLU A 57 9.80 -3.49 -18.53
C GLU A 57 10.82 -4.55 -18.14
N ALA A 58 10.62 -5.26 -17.03
CA ALA A 58 11.52 -6.34 -16.61
C ALA A 58 11.56 -7.50 -17.62
N PHE A 59 10.42 -7.81 -18.24
CA PHE A 59 10.33 -8.84 -19.27
C PHE A 59 11.04 -8.42 -20.56
N VAL A 60 10.78 -7.20 -21.03
CA VAL A 60 11.34 -6.66 -22.29
C VAL A 60 12.85 -6.43 -22.18
N ASN A 61 13.32 -5.88 -21.07
CA ASN A 61 14.74 -5.55 -20.88
C ASN A 61 15.59 -6.77 -20.45
N HIS A 62 14.97 -7.95 -20.30
CA HIS A 62 15.61 -9.17 -19.79
C HIS A 62 16.41 -8.91 -18.49
N THR A 63 15.82 -8.14 -17.57
CA THR A 63 16.53 -7.64 -16.38
C THR A 63 17.18 -8.78 -15.61
N THR A 64 18.49 -8.64 -15.36
CA THR A 64 19.28 -9.56 -14.53
C THR A 64 19.43 -9.00 -13.12
N LEU A 65 19.82 -9.84 -12.16
CA LEU A 65 20.07 -9.37 -10.79
C LEU A 65 21.39 -8.59 -10.75
N GLY A 66 21.29 -7.27 -10.60
CA GLY A 66 22.40 -6.41 -10.17
C GLY A 66 22.26 -5.99 -8.70
N TYR A 67 23.24 -5.23 -8.21
CA TYR A 67 23.25 -4.68 -6.85
C TYR A 67 22.00 -3.84 -6.54
N MET A 68 21.51 -3.06 -7.52
CA MET A 68 20.31 -2.25 -7.38
C MET A 68 19.04 -3.10 -7.24
N ASN A 69 18.95 -4.21 -7.96
CA ASN A 69 17.80 -5.13 -7.87
C ASN A 69 17.75 -5.82 -6.51
N ILE A 70 18.92 -6.21 -5.98
CA ILE A 70 19.03 -6.80 -4.63
C ILE A 70 18.61 -5.77 -3.58
N PHE A 71 19.05 -4.51 -3.72
CA PHE A 71 18.61 -3.44 -2.82
C PHE A 71 17.08 -3.24 -2.88
N GLY A 72 16.50 -3.25 -4.09
CA GLY A 72 15.04 -3.21 -4.28
C GLY A 72 14.32 -4.38 -3.61
N LEU A 73 14.88 -5.59 -3.69
CA LEU A 73 14.36 -6.78 -3.02
C LEU A 73 14.37 -6.63 -1.49
N ILE A 74 15.47 -6.17 -0.90
CA ILE A 74 15.58 -5.94 0.55
C ILE A 74 14.53 -4.92 0.98
N LEU A 75 14.39 -3.83 0.24
CA LEU A 75 13.41 -2.79 0.53
C LEU A 75 11.96 -3.33 0.46
N LEU A 76 11.66 -4.18 -0.52
CA LEU A 76 10.38 -4.88 -0.60
C LEU A 76 10.13 -5.78 0.61
N ILE A 77 11.10 -6.60 1.00
CA ILE A 77 10.96 -7.49 2.16
C ILE A 77 10.66 -6.66 3.42
N LEU A 78 11.41 -5.58 3.66
CA LEU A 78 11.20 -4.69 4.80
C LEU A 78 9.81 -4.04 4.77
N SER A 79 9.37 -3.58 3.60
CA SER A 79 8.04 -3.00 3.40
C SER A 79 6.92 -3.98 3.78
N TYR A 80 7.01 -5.23 3.34
CA TYR A 80 6.01 -6.26 3.69
C TYR A 80 6.08 -6.66 5.17
N PHE A 81 7.26 -6.67 5.80
CA PHE A 81 7.36 -6.83 7.25
C PHE A 81 6.58 -5.74 8.00
N VAL A 82 6.75 -4.48 7.57
CA VAL A 82 6.00 -3.34 8.12
C VAL A 82 4.50 -3.50 7.85
N LEU A 83 4.09 -3.91 6.64
CA LEU A 83 2.69 -4.16 6.31
C LEU A 83 2.04 -5.14 7.30
N PHE A 84 2.68 -6.29 7.52
CA PHE A 84 2.14 -7.29 8.44
C PHE A 84 2.18 -6.83 9.91
N HIS A 85 3.16 -6.01 10.29
CA HIS A 85 3.15 -5.37 11.61
C HIS A 85 1.94 -4.43 11.75
N VAL A 86 1.70 -3.56 10.76
CA VAL A 86 0.56 -2.64 10.74
C VAL A 86 -0.78 -3.39 10.75
N ILE A 87 -0.91 -4.46 9.95
CA ILE A 87 -2.10 -5.32 9.93
C ILE A 87 -2.35 -5.90 11.33
N ARG A 88 -1.31 -6.40 12.01
CA ARG A 88 -1.45 -6.94 13.37
C ARG A 88 -1.82 -5.87 14.39
N THR A 89 -1.22 -4.67 14.31
CA THR A 89 -1.48 -3.57 15.23
C THR A 89 -2.93 -3.06 15.12
N LEU A 90 -3.42 -2.87 13.89
CA LEU A 90 -4.80 -2.42 13.65
C LEU A 90 -5.82 -3.55 13.79
N GLY A 91 -5.46 -4.78 13.44
CA GLY A 91 -6.35 -5.94 13.49
C GLY A 91 -7.56 -5.75 12.58
N ARG A 92 -8.77 -5.87 13.15
CA ARG A 92 -10.05 -5.84 12.40
C ARG A 92 -10.36 -4.50 11.74
N ILE A 93 -9.78 -3.39 12.21
CA ILE A 93 -10.04 -2.07 11.62
C ILE A 93 -9.14 -1.80 10.41
N TRP A 94 -8.13 -2.64 10.18
CA TRP A 94 -7.25 -2.48 9.03
C TRP A 94 -8.01 -2.72 7.73
N THR A 95 -8.08 -1.69 6.90
CA THR A 95 -8.65 -1.76 5.56
C THR A 95 -7.88 -0.88 4.59
N LEU A 96 -7.85 -1.26 3.31
CA LEU A 96 -7.23 -0.47 2.24
C LEU A 96 -8.10 0.73 1.84
N LYS A 97 -9.42 0.63 2.04
CA LYS A 97 -10.42 1.69 1.86
C LYS A 97 -10.63 2.44 3.18
N ILE A 98 -11.12 3.69 3.15
CA ILE A 98 -11.34 4.45 4.40
C ILE A 98 -12.72 4.04 4.86
N PHE A 99 -12.77 3.22 5.91
CA PHE A 99 -13.99 2.92 6.64
C PHE A 99 -13.91 3.53 8.02
N ILE A 100 -14.89 4.35 8.37
CA ILE A 100 -14.92 5.05 9.65
C ILE A 100 -16.15 4.58 10.42
N LEU A 101 -15.87 4.04 11.60
CA LEU A 101 -16.89 3.60 12.57
C LEU A 101 -17.41 4.81 13.35
N PRO A 102 -18.67 4.80 13.81
CA PRO A 102 -19.20 5.83 14.70
C PRO A 102 -18.38 6.01 15.99
N LYS A 103 -17.79 4.91 16.49
CA LYS A 103 -16.82 4.90 17.60
C LYS A 103 -15.50 4.33 17.11
N HIS A 104 -14.80 5.06 16.25
CA HIS A 104 -13.55 4.58 15.65
C HIS A 104 -12.41 4.56 16.68
N PRO A 105 -11.77 3.40 16.93
CA PRO A 105 -10.65 3.33 17.86
C PRO A 105 -9.40 3.96 17.23
N ILE A 106 -8.79 4.92 17.93
CA ILE A 106 -7.55 5.57 17.49
C ILE A 106 -6.37 4.90 18.20
N ILE A 107 -5.44 4.37 17.41
CA ILE A 107 -4.26 3.66 17.92
C ILE A 107 -3.05 4.59 17.88
N HIS A 108 -2.44 4.80 19.04
CA HIS A 108 -1.23 5.61 19.22
C HIS A 108 0.01 4.78 19.63
N SER A 109 -0.04 3.45 19.51
CA SER A 109 1.04 2.55 19.93
C SER A 109 1.86 2.01 18.75
N GLY A 110 3.09 1.56 19.01
CA GLY A 110 3.98 1.00 18.00
C GLY A 110 4.43 2.01 16.95
N LEU A 111 4.34 1.64 15.66
CA LEU A 111 4.73 2.49 14.53
C LEU A 111 3.92 3.79 14.43
N TYR A 112 2.73 3.84 15.05
CA TYR A 112 1.88 5.04 15.10
C TYR A 112 2.47 6.16 15.97
N LYS A 113 3.51 5.89 16.77
CA LYS A 113 4.29 6.93 17.46
C LYS A 113 5.27 7.65 16.54
N ILE A 114 5.73 6.98 15.48
CA ILE A 114 6.73 7.53 14.55
C ILE A 114 6.02 8.39 13.49
N THR A 115 4.90 7.90 12.97
CA THR A 115 4.09 8.63 11.97
C THR A 115 2.62 8.29 12.17
N LYS A 116 1.73 9.23 11.89
CA LYS A 116 0.27 9.02 11.93
C LYS A 116 -0.20 7.97 10.91
N HIS A 117 0.55 7.78 9.83
CA HIS A 117 0.16 6.87 8.74
C HIS A 117 1.30 5.92 8.35
N PRO A 118 1.69 4.98 9.23
CA PRO A 118 2.81 4.07 8.98
C PRO A 118 2.59 3.19 7.76
N ASN A 119 1.33 2.84 7.46
CA ASN A 119 1.00 2.05 6.27
C ASN A 119 1.43 2.74 4.96
N TYR A 120 1.33 4.06 4.89
CA TYR A 120 1.66 4.82 3.69
C TYR A 120 3.16 5.05 3.58
N PHE A 121 3.77 5.61 4.63
CA PHE A 121 5.16 6.06 4.58
C PHE A 121 6.18 4.93 4.78
N LEU A 122 5.88 3.93 5.60
CA LEU A 122 6.83 2.88 5.97
C LEU A 122 6.61 1.56 5.21
N ASN A 123 5.48 1.42 4.52
CA ASN A 123 5.17 0.23 3.72
C ASN A 123 4.98 0.62 2.24
N ILE A 124 3.89 1.30 1.89
CA ILE A 124 3.50 1.53 0.48
C ILE A 124 4.57 2.29 -0.32
N VAL A 125 5.14 3.36 0.21
CA VAL A 125 6.17 4.13 -0.51
C VAL A 125 7.44 3.29 -0.73
N PRO A 126 8.03 2.67 0.31
CA PRO A 126 9.13 1.72 0.14
C PRO A 126 8.82 0.54 -0.80
N GLU A 127 7.59 0.03 -0.78
CA GLU A 127 7.16 -1.05 -1.68
C GLU A 127 7.28 -0.63 -3.14
N LEU A 128 6.68 0.51 -3.51
CA LEU A 128 6.67 0.95 -4.89
C LEU A 128 8.07 1.25 -5.40
N ILE A 129 8.90 1.88 -4.57
CA ILE A 129 10.32 2.10 -4.87
C ILE A 129 11.04 0.75 -5.03
N GLY A 130 10.78 -0.19 -4.12
CA GLY A 130 11.38 -1.52 -4.15
C GLY A 130 10.98 -2.32 -5.39
N VAL A 131 9.72 -2.24 -5.85
CA VAL A 131 9.26 -2.84 -7.13
C VAL A 131 10.04 -2.26 -8.31
N LEU A 132 10.15 -0.94 -8.39
CA LEU A 132 10.81 -0.26 -9.50
C LEU A 132 12.32 -0.57 -9.55
N LEU A 133 12.97 -0.62 -8.38
CA LEU A 133 14.38 -1.00 -8.26
C LEU A 133 14.61 -2.48 -8.55
N LEU A 134 13.75 -3.37 -8.05
CA LEU A 134 13.82 -4.81 -8.29
C LEU A 134 13.71 -5.13 -9.79
N THR A 135 12.87 -4.40 -10.52
CA THR A 135 12.60 -4.61 -11.94
C THR A 135 13.51 -3.81 -12.88
N SER A 136 14.29 -2.87 -12.34
CA SER A 136 15.03 -1.87 -13.13
C SER A 136 14.13 -1.11 -14.12
N ALA A 137 12.86 -0.90 -13.77
CA ALA A 137 11.87 -0.25 -14.62
C ALA A 137 12.12 1.26 -14.65
N ALA A 138 12.73 1.77 -15.71
CA ALA A 138 13.14 3.16 -15.82
C ALA A 138 11.96 4.09 -16.12
N PHE A 139 11.02 3.66 -16.96
CA PHE A 139 9.88 4.49 -17.37
C PHE A 139 8.76 4.50 -16.34
N THR A 140 8.51 3.37 -15.68
CA THR A 140 7.43 3.19 -14.70
C THR A 140 7.55 4.13 -13.49
N TRP A 141 8.74 4.70 -13.22
CA TRP A 141 8.93 5.75 -12.19
C TRP A 141 7.97 6.93 -12.33
N ILE A 142 7.58 7.28 -13.56
CA ILE A 142 6.67 8.41 -13.80
C ILE A 142 5.31 8.23 -13.12
N LEU A 143 4.88 6.98 -12.91
CA LEU A 143 3.61 6.66 -12.25
C LEU A 143 3.64 6.92 -10.73
N LEU A 144 4.81 7.15 -10.13
CA LEU A 144 4.88 7.60 -8.73
C LEU A 144 4.28 9.00 -8.54
N LEU A 145 4.30 9.86 -9.57
CA LEU A 145 3.72 11.21 -9.49
C LEU A 145 2.19 11.18 -9.29
N PRO A 146 1.38 10.51 -10.15
CA PRO A 146 -0.04 10.38 -9.90
C PRO A 146 -0.32 9.58 -8.64
N TYR A 147 0.53 8.61 -8.28
CA TYR A 147 0.38 7.87 -7.02
C TYR A 147 0.50 8.78 -5.81
N ALA A 148 1.55 9.60 -5.76
CA ALA A 148 1.78 10.56 -4.69
C ALA A 148 0.63 11.56 -4.57
N TYR A 149 0.09 12.05 -5.69
CA TYR A 149 -1.08 12.93 -5.69
C TYR A 149 -2.30 12.29 -5.01
N PHE A 150 -2.66 11.06 -5.41
CA PHE A 150 -3.79 10.36 -4.79
C PHE A 150 -3.52 10.02 -3.32
N LEU A 151 -2.27 9.71 -2.96
CA LEU A 151 -1.86 9.42 -1.58
C LEU A 151 -1.95 10.66 -0.68
N ILE A 152 -1.52 11.83 -1.16
CA ILE A 152 -1.65 13.08 -0.41
C ILE A 152 -3.13 13.44 -0.23
N LYS A 153 -3.95 13.31 -1.28
CA LYS A 153 -5.40 13.50 -1.17
C LYS A 153 -6.02 12.51 -0.17
N ARG A 154 -5.52 11.28 -0.13
CA ARG A 154 -5.98 10.23 0.79
C ARG A 154 -5.73 10.63 2.24
N ILE A 155 -4.50 11.02 2.56
CA ILE A 155 -4.11 11.45 3.90
C ILE A 155 -4.96 12.63 4.35
N LYS A 156 -5.12 13.66 3.50
CA LYS A 156 -5.96 14.82 3.82
C LYS A 156 -7.43 14.45 4.06
N GLN A 157 -7.97 13.50 3.29
CA GLN A 157 -9.33 13.00 3.51
C GLN A 157 -9.45 12.27 4.85
N GLU A 158 -8.49 11.40 5.15
CA GLU A 158 -8.46 10.64 6.41
C GLU A 158 -8.36 11.56 7.63
N GLU A 159 -7.42 12.51 7.61
CA GLU A 159 -7.25 13.50 8.68
C GLU A 159 -8.49 14.37 8.85
N LYS A 160 -9.14 14.81 7.76
CA LYS A 160 -10.35 15.63 7.85
C LYS A 160 -11.51 14.87 8.51
N VAL A 161 -11.69 13.59 8.18
CA VAL A 161 -12.79 12.82 8.79
C VAL A 161 -12.44 12.44 10.24
N MET A 162 -11.18 12.11 10.55
CA MET A 162 -10.77 11.87 11.93
C MET A 162 -10.89 13.12 12.82
N ALA A 163 -10.64 14.31 12.27
CA ALA A 163 -10.83 15.57 12.99
C ALA A 163 -12.31 15.84 13.33
N SER A 164 -13.25 15.36 12.50
CA SER A 164 -14.69 15.49 12.77
C SER A 164 -15.25 14.50 13.80
N LEU A 165 -14.41 13.59 14.31
CA LEU A 165 -14.78 12.64 15.36
C LEU A 165 -14.42 13.12 16.77
N HIS A 166 -13.74 14.27 16.89
CA HIS A 166 -13.47 14.98 18.15
C HIS A 166 -14.44 16.15 18.28
#